data_AF-E2A2D5-F1
#
_entry.id   AF-E2A2D5-F1
#
_cell.length_a   1.000
_cell.length_b   1.000
_cell.length_c   1.000
_cell.angle_alpha   90.00
_cell.angle_beta   90.00
_cell.angle_gamma   90.00
#
_symmetry.space_group_name_H-M   'P 1'
#
loop_
_entity.id
_entity.type
_entity.pdbx_description
1 polymer ?
#
loop_
_entity_poly.entity_id
_entity_poly.type
_entity_poly.pdbx_seq_one_letter_code
_entity_poly.pdbx_strand_id
1 'polypeptide(L)'
;MGSTDKAVITGFICRLCSKMNRFVIHIYGEEGERMKLAEKINTYLPITVNMNDPLPKTACLHCIERLEAHHELMEQIMFTRQRLDPDNKAATSSATTLDTAPTSSPPPC
;
A
#
# COMPACT_ATOMS: atom_id res chain seq x y z
N MET A 1 -38.05 26.18 16.02
CA MET A 1 -36.81 25.41 15.80
C MET A 1 -37.18 24.18 14.99
N GLY A 2 -36.59 23.99 13.80
CA GLY A 2 -36.96 22.91 12.88
C GLY A 2 -36.38 21.56 13.31
N SER A 3 -37.17 20.49 13.18
CA SER A 3 -36.75 19.12 13.44
C SER A 3 -35.73 18.67 12.38
N THR A 4 -34.59 18.16 12.83
CA THR A 4 -33.56 17.52 11.99
C THR A 4 -33.79 16.02 11.82
N ASP A 5 -34.92 15.49 12.30
CA ASP A 5 -35.18 14.04 12.37
C ASP A 5 -35.28 13.38 10.99
N LYS A 6 -35.41 14.18 9.92
CA LYS A 6 -35.39 13.74 8.51
C LYS A 6 -34.21 14.29 7.70
N ALA A 7 -33.20 14.88 8.34
CA ALA A 7 -32.06 15.44 7.62
C ALA A 7 -31.23 14.30 6.99
N VAL A 8 -31.07 14.36 5.66
CA VAL A 8 -30.23 13.41 4.92
C VAL A 8 -28.76 13.69 5.27
N ILE A 9 -28.05 12.66 5.74
CA ILE A 9 -26.60 12.73 5.92
C ILE A 9 -25.96 12.89 4.54
N THR A 10 -25.39 14.08 4.29
CA THR A 10 -24.59 14.35 3.08
C THR A 10 -23.19 13.78 3.25
N GLY A 11 -22.74 12.99 2.28
CA GLY A 11 -21.42 12.34 2.31
C GLY A 11 -21.19 11.41 1.12
N PHE A 12 -20.12 10.63 1.21
CA PHE A 12 -19.73 9.63 0.22
C PHE A 12 -19.78 8.22 0.81
N ILE A 13 -20.04 7.23 -0.04
CA ILE A 13 -20.04 5.83 0.37
C ILE A 13 -18.60 5.33 0.47
N CYS A 14 -18.22 4.78 1.62
CA CYS A 14 -16.92 4.15 1.81
C CYS A 14 -16.88 2.78 1.11
N ARG A 15 -15.86 2.52 0.29
CA ARG A 15 -15.64 1.26 -0.41
C ARG A 15 -15.47 0.06 0.52
N LEU A 16 -14.91 0.27 1.71
CA LEU A 16 -14.52 -0.81 2.62
C LEU A 16 -15.65 -1.23 3.57
N CYS A 17 -16.46 -0.29 4.04
CA CYS A 17 -17.57 -0.59 4.97
C CYS A 17 -18.97 -0.31 4.41
N SER A 18 -19.09 0.21 3.19
CA SER A 18 -20.34 0.58 2.53
C SER A 18 -21.22 1.59 3.30
N LYS A 19 -20.66 2.30 4.30
CA LYS A 19 -21.36 3.34 5.05
C LYS A 19 -21.16 4.72 4.42
N MET A 20 -22.17 5.57 4.54
CA MET A 20 -22.06 7.00 4.20
C MET A 20 -21.16 7.70 5.21
N ASN A 21 -20.17 8.45 4.74
CA ASN A 21 -19.24 9.19 5.58
C ASN A 21 -19.05 10.60 5.01
N ARG A 22 -19.04 11.61 5.89
CA ARG A 22 -18.82 13.00 5.50
C ARG A 22 -17.37 13.27 5.11
N PHE A 23 -16.43 12.56 5.75
CA PHE A 23 -15.00 12.67 5.49
C PHE A 23 -14.48 11.35 4.91
N VAL A 24 -13.94 11.44 3.70
CA VAL A 24 -13.38 10.31 2.95
C VAL A 24 -12.12 10.76 2.21
N ILE A 25 -11.27 9.80 1.87
CA ILE A 25 -10.11 9.97 1.00
C ILE A 25 -10.38 9.22 -0.31
N HIS A 26 -10.08 9.85 -1.44
CA HIS A 26 -10.12 9.20 -2.74
C HIS A 26 -8.95 8.21 -2.85
N ILE A 27 -9.24 6.94 -3.13
CA ILE A 27 -8.25 5.85 -3.19
C ILE A 27 -7.15 6.14 -4.21
N TYR A 28 -7.52 6.76 -5.33
CA TYR A 28 -6.62 7.15 -6.43
C TYR A 28 -6.43 8.67 -6.54
N GLY A 29 -6.76 9.42 -5.49
CA GLY A 29 -6.38 10.84 -5.38
C GLY A 29 -4.97 10.98 -4.80
N GLU A 30 -4.43 12.19 -4.80
CA GLU A 30 -3.09 12.51 -4.30
C GLU A 30 -2.82 11.90 -2.90
N GLU A 31 -3.74 12.12 -1.96
CA GLU A 31 -3.61 11.59 -0.60
C GLU A 31 -3.69 10.06 -0.55
N GLY A 32 -4.55 9.45 -1.37
CA GLY A 32 -4.67 8.00 -1.45
C GLY A 32 -3.43 7.34 -2.07
N GLU A 33 -2.81 7.99 -3.05
CA GLU A 33 -1.55 7.57 -3.65
C GLU A 33 -0.39 7.70 -2.66
N ARG A 34 -0.30 8.83 -1.94
CA ARG A 34 0.70 9.06 -0.87
C ARG A 34 0.65 7.97 0.20
N MET A 35 -0.54 7.51 0.56
CA MET A 35 -0.76 6.43 1.54
C MET A 35 -0.70 5.02 0.93
N LYS A 36 -0.58 4.90 -0.41
CA LYS A 36 -0.62 3.64 -1.15
C LYS A 36 -1.89 2.81 -0.88
N LEU A 37 -3.05 3.46 -0.78
CA LEU A 37 -4.30 2.80 -0.37
C LEU A 37 -4.69 1.66 -1.32
N ALA A 38 -4.60 1.85 -2.63
CA ALA A 38 -4.97 0.82 -3.61
C ALA A 38 -4.11 -0.44 -3.47
N GLU A 39 -2.79 -0.27 -3.28
CA GLU A 39 -1.84 -1.37 -3.05
C GLU A 39 -2.19 -2.11 -1.77
N LYS A 40 -2.31 -1.41 -0.63
CA LYS A 40 -2.63 -2.02 0.66
C LYS A 40 -3.97 -2.75 0.65
N ILE A 41 -5.00 -2.18 0.04
CA ILE A 41 -6.32 -2.83 -0.09
C ILE A 41 -6.19 -4.16 -0.85
N ASN A 42 -5.56 -4.13 -2.03
CA ASN A 42 -5.42 -5.31 -2.88
C ASN A 42 -4.51 -6.39 -2.27
N THR A 43 -3.53 -5.99 -1.46
CA THR A 43 -2.60 -6.92 -0.79
C THR A 43 -3.24 -7.62 0.41
N TYR A 44 -4.04 -6.91 1.20
CA TYR A 44 -4.50 -7.42 2.50
C TYR A 44 -5.96 -7.85 2.55
N LEU A 45 -6.82 -7.30 1.71
CA LEU A 45 -8.24 -7.59 1.74
C LEU A 45 -8.63 -8.52 0.58
N PRO A 46 -9.64 -9.37 0.76
CA PRO A 46 -10.12 -10.28 -0.29
C PRO A 46 -11.03 -9.54 -1.29
N ILE A 47 -10.63 -8.34 -1.71
CA ILE A 47 -11.32 -7.54 -2.72
C ILE A 47 -10.29 -6.94 -3.68
N THR A 48 -10.74 -6.64 -4.90
CA THR A 48 -9.91 -5.92 -5.87
C THR A 48 -10.46 -4.52 -6.09
N VAL A 49 -9.59 -3.53 -5.99
CA VAL A 49 -9.87 -2.14 -6.36
C VAL A 49 -9.04 -1.76 -7.60
N ASN A 50 -9.71 -1.17 -8.58
CA ASN A 50 -9.10 -0.65 -9.80
C ASN A 50 -9.57 0.81 -10.08
N MET A 51 -8.73 1.62 -10.73
CA MET A 51 -9.07 2.96 -11.18
C MET A 51 -10.29 2.98 -12.12
N ASN A 52 -10.50 1.93 -12.90
CA ASN A 52 -11.61 1.83 -13.86
C ASN A 52 -12.86 1.14 -13.29
N ASP A 53 -12.89 0.88 -11.98
CA ASP A 53 -13.98 0.18 -11.31
C ASP A 53 -15.28 1.05 -11.28
N PRO A 54 -16.47 0.50 -11.58
CA PRO A 54 -17.74 1.23 -11.45
C PRO A 54 -18.14 1.58 -10.02
N LEU A 55 -17.53 0.96 -9.01
CA LEU A 55 -17.88 1.13 -7.60
C LEU A 55 -17.21 2.38 -6.96
N PRO A 56 -17.66 2.80 -5.75
CA PRO A 56 -17.09 3.97 -5.07
C PRO A 56 -15.58 3.87 -4.89
N LYS A 57 -14.88 4.97 -5.20
CA LYS A 57 -13.41 5.11 -5.13
C LYS A 57 -12.96 5.90 -3.90
N THR A 58 -13.76 5.84 -2.84
CA THR A 58 -13.56 6.61 -1.60
C THR A 58 -13.48 5.67 -0.40
N ALA A 59 -12.59 5.94 0.54
CA ALA A 59 -12.48 5.21 1.80
C ALA A 59 -12.62 6.20 2.98
N CYS A 60 -13.38 5.83 4.01
CA CYS A 60 -13.48 6.66 5.22
C CYS A 60 -12.27 6.46 6.12
N LEU A 61 -11.98 7.46 6.95
CA LEU A 61 -10.82 7.48 7.84
C LEU A 61 -10.74 6.25 8.75
N HIS A 62 -11.86 5.84 9.33
CA HIS A 62 -11.93 4.65 10.20
C HIS A 62 -11.50 3.35 9.51
N CYS A 63 -11.84 3.20 8.23
CA CYS A 63 -11.40 2.02 7.47
C CYS A 63 -9.92 2.10 7.06
N ILE A 64 -9.43 3.32 6.80
CA ILE A 64 -8.03 3.56 6.48
C ILE A 64 -7.14 3.29 7.70
N GLU A 65 -7.50 3.79 8.88
CA GLU A 65 -6.77 3.53 10.13
C GLU A 65 -6.63 2.03 10.40
N ARG A 66 -7.70 1.25 10.18
CA ARG A 66 -7.66 -0.21 10.32
C ARG A 66 -6.77 -0.88 9.29
N LEU A 67 -6.78 -0.39 8.05
CA LEU A 67 -5.93 -0.91 6.98
C LEU A 67 -4.44 -0.64 7.28
N GLU A 68 -4.12 0.55 7.77
CA GLU A 68 -2.76 0.92 8.18
C GLU A 68 -2.28 0.09 9.37
N ALA A 69 -3.10 -0.08 10.41
CA ALA A 69 -2.76 -0.93 11.54
C ALA A 69 -2.52 -2.39 11.12
N HIS A 70 -3.30 -2.90 10.16
CA HIS A 70 -3.08 -4.23 9.60
C HIS A 70 -1.76 -4.31 8.81
N HIS A 71 -1.47 -3.30 7.99
CA HIS A 71 -0.22 -3.22 7.24
C HIS A 71 1.00 -3.23 8.15
N GLU A 72 1.02 -2.38 9.19
CA GLU A 72 2.11 -2.32 10.18
C GLU A 72 2.33 -3.67 10.86
N LEU A 73 1.25 -4.33 11.28
CA LEU A 73 1.33 -5.66 11.88
C LEU A 73 1.93 -6.69 10.91
N MET A 74 1.53 -6.67 9.64
CA MET A 74 2.07 -7.58 8.63
C MET A 74 3.56 -7.33 8.37
N GLU A 75 4.00 -6.07 8.32
CA GLU A 75 5.42 -5.73 8.20
C GLU A 75 6.24 -6.25 9.38
N GLN A 76 5.73 -6.09 10.61
CA GLN A 76 6.39 -6.63 11.81
C GLN A 76 6.48 -8.15 11.80
N ILE A 77 5.43 -8.85 11.35
CA ILE A 77 5.44 -10.31 11.20
C ILE A 77 6.47 -10.72 10.15
N MET A 78 6.52 -10.05 9.00
CA MET A 78 7.49 -10.35 7.94
C MET A 78 8.93 -10.12 8.41
N PHE A 79 9.19 -8.99 9.06
CA PHE A 79 10.50 -8.66 9.62
C PHE A 79 10.93 -9.69 10.67
N THR A 80 10.03 -10.06 11.57
CA THR A 80 10.31 -11.07 12.60
C THR A 80 10.60 -12.43 11.97
N ARG A 81 9.81 -12.86 10.98
CA ARG A 81 10.05 -14.11 10.26
C ARG A 81 11.42 -14.16 9.60
N GLN A 82 11.84 -13.08 8.94
CA GLN A 82 13.17 -13.01 8.33
C GLN A 82 14.31 -13.17 9.34
N ARG A 83 14.12 -12.71 10.59
CA ARG A 83 15.11 -12.85 11.66
C ARG A 83 15.14 -14.23 12.30
N LEU A 84 14.00 -14.91 12.32
CA LEU A 84 13.83 -16.23 12.92
C LEU A 84 14.09 -17.36 11.92
N ASP A 85 14.22 -17.06 10.62
CA ASP A 85 14.53 -18.03 9.59
C ASP A 85 15.99 -18.53 9.78
N PRO A 86 16.18 -19.79 10.24
CA PRO A 86 17.48 -20.30 10.62
C PRO A 86 18.40 -20.59 9.42
N ASP A 87 17.89 -20.51 8.18
CA ASP A 87 18.60 -20.90 6.97
C ASP A 87 19.43 -19.78 6.32
N ASN A 88 19.37 -18.53 6.83
CA ASN A 88 20.16 -17.41 6.27
C ASN A 88 21.58 -17.27 6.87
N LYS A 89 22.16 -18.35 7.43
CA LYS A 89 23.54 -18.37 7.96
C LYS A 89 24.55 -19.07 7.04
N ALA A 90 24.31 -19.08 5.72
CA ALA A 90 25.22 -19.70 4.75
C ALA A 90 25.43 -18.91 3.44
N ALA A 91 25.06 -17.62 3.37
CA ALA A 91 25.26 -16.83 2.15
C ALA A 91 25.77 -15.39 2.40
N THR A 92 26.77 -15.23 3.27
CA THR A 92 27.62 -14.03 3.25
C THR A 92 29.08 -14.42 3.50
N SER A 93 29.70 -15.04 2.49
CA SER A 93 31.15 -15.10 2.34
C SER A 93 31.49 -15.24 0.86
N SER A 94 31.75 -14.11 0.20
CA SER A 94 32.62 -13.92 -0.98
C SER A 94 32.39 -12.48 -1.48
N ALA A 95 33.02 -11.50 -0.85
CA ALA A 95 34.34 -11.00 -1.24
C ALA A 95 34.25 -10.09 -2.49
N THR A 96 34.23 -8.80 -2.20
CA THR A 96 34.68 -7.70 -3.04
C THR A 96 36.03 -8.01 -3.68
N THR A 97 36.12 -7.92 -5.00
CA THR A 97 37.26 -7.29 -5.68
C THR A 97 36.72 -6.59 -6.92
N LEU A 98 36.64 -5.25 -6.84
CA LEU A 98 36.81 -4.41 -8.01
C LEU A 98 38.26 -4.58 -8.48
N ASP A 99 38.46 -4.71 -9.78
CA ASP A 99 39.68 -4.19 -10.40
C ASP A 99 39.34 -3.56 -11.75
N THR A 100 39.88 -2.36 -11.96
CA THR A 100 39.59 -1.45 -13.07
C THR A 100 40.84 -1.32 -13.94
N ALA A 101 40.70 -1.69 -15.23
CA ALA A 101 41.41 -1.20 -16.42
C ALA A 101 42.96 -1.40 -16.48
N PRO A 102 43.68 -1.08 -17.59
CA PRO A 102 43.29 -0.60 -18.94
C PRO A 102 43.99 -1.39 -20.10
N THR A 103 43.75 -0.99 -21.37
CA THR A 103 44.77 -0.82 -22.46
C THR A 103 44.33 -1.30 -23.86
N SER A 104 44.09 -0.31 -24.73
CA SER A 104 44.31 -0.17 -26.19
C SER A 104 44.40 -1.39 -27.14
N SER A 105 43.63 -1.35 -28.24
CA SER A 105 44.13 -1.16 -29.63
C SER A 105 43.00 -1.16 -30.70
N PRO A 106 43.17 -0.53 -31.88
CA PRO A 106 42.13 -0.26 -32.91
C PRO A 106 42.15 -1.28 -34.10
N PRO A 107 41.31 -1.14 -35.17
CA PRO A 107 40.86 -2.24 -36.06
C PRO A 107 41.80 -2.52 -37.26
N PRO A 108 41.52 -3.57 -38.08
CA PRO A 108 40.93 -3.28 -39.41
C PRO A 108 39.98 -4.37 -40.00
N CYS A 109 39.34 -3.98 -41.11
CA CYS A 109 38.43 -4.66 -42.05
C CYS A 109 36.93 -4.41 -41.85
#